data_AF-A0A7J7TY34-F1
#
_entry.id   AF-A0A7J7TY34-F1
#
_cell.length_a   1.000
_cell.length_b   1.000
_cell.length_c   1.000
_cell.angle_alpha   90.00
_cell.angle_beta   90.00
_cell.angle_gamma   90.00
#
_symmetry.space_group_name_H-M   'P 1'
#
loop_
_entity.id
_entity.type
_entity.pdbx_description
1 polymer ?
#
loop_
_entity_poly.entity_id
_entity_poly.type
_entity_poly.pdbx_seq_one_letter_code
_entity_poly.pdbx_strand_id
1 'polypeptide(L)'
;MVFVQIREAKEGDCGNILRMIRELAEFEKLSDQVKIGEEDLRADGFGENPFYHCLVAESLPGPGESQGQGIGSKIIKKVAEVAVDKGCSQFRLSVLDWNKRAMDLYKALGAQDLTEAEGWHSFRFEGEVMRKLAGK
;
A
#
# COMPACT_ATOMS: atom_id res chain seq x y z
N MET A 1 -1.64 -16.46 22.36
CA MET A 1 -2.78 -15.70 21.82
C MET A 1 -2.21 -14.38 21.28
N VAL A 2 -2.67 -13.90 20.12
CA VAL A 2 -2.08 -12.75 19.40
C VAL A 2 -3.19 -11.76 19.06
N PHE A 3 -2.94 -10.46 19.16
CA PHE A 3 -3.82 -9.44 18.62
C PHE A 3 -3.10 -8.59 17.57
N VAL A 4 -3.85 -7.99 16.65
CA VAL A 4 -3.31 -7.13 15.59
C VAL A 4 -3.59 -5.68 15.89
N GLN A 5 -2.54 -4.86 15.95
CA GLN A 5 -2.58 -3.41 16.07
C GLN A 5 -2.18 -2.77 14.73
N ILE A 6 -2.93 -1.78 14.27
CA ILE A 6 -2.50 -0.91 13.16
C ILE A 6 -1.78 0.29 13.76
N ARG A 7 -0.55 0.55 13.32
CA ARG A 7 0.25 1.70 13.77
C ARG A 7 1.04 2.30 12.61
N GLU A 8 1.54 3.50 12.80
CA GLU A 8 2.55 4.07 11.90
C GLU A 8 3.81 3.19 11.89
N ALA A 9 4.38 3.04 10.70
CA ALA A 9 5.69 2.45 10.54
C ALA A 9 6.74 3.33 11.23
N LYS A 10 7.78 2.69 11.74
CA LYS A 10 9.00 3.30 12.24
C LYS A 10 10.14 2.95 11.29
N GLU A 11 11.23 3.69 11.38
CA GLU A 11 12.42 3.45 10.55
C GLU A 11 12.92 2.00 10.65
N GLY A 12 12.83 1.38 11.84
CA GLY A 12 13.19 -0.02 12.06
C GLY A 12 12.28 -1.06 11.37
N ASP A 13 11.13 -0.65 10.82
CA ASP A 13 10.23 -1.54 10.09
C ASP A 13 10.63 -1.69 8.61
N CYS A 14 11.58 -0.91 8.09
CA CYS A 14 11.93 -0.88 6.66
C CYS A 14 12.26 -2.26 6.08
N GLY A 15 13.03 -3.08 6.81
CA GLY A 15 13.35 -4.44 6.36
C GLY A 15 12.12 -5.35 6.22
N ASN A 16 11.14 -5.24 7.14
CA ASN A 16 9.88 -5.96 7.05
C ASN A 16 8.99 -5.43 5.93
N ILE A 17 8.96 -4.11 5.72
CA ILE A 17 8.23 -3.47 4.63
C ILE A 17 8.79 -3.95 3.29
N LEU A 18 10.12 -3.93 3.11
CA LEU A 18 10.78 -4.41 1.90
C LEU A 18 10.49 -5.89 1.64
N ARG A 19 10.52 -6.72 2.69
CA ARG A 19 10.14 -8.13 2.60
C ARG A 19 8.71 -8.29 2.07
N MET A 20 7.73 -7.58 2.64
CA MET A 20 6.34 -7.66 2.18
C MET A 20 6.15 -7.14 0.75
N ILE A 21 6.86 -6.08 0.34
CA ILE A 21 6.86 -5.59 -1.05
C ILE A 21 7.34 -6.69 -2.00
N ARG A 22 8.44 -7.38 -1.66
CA ARG A 22 8.98 -8.48 -2.48
C ARG A 22 8.05 -9.68 -2.52
N GLU A 23 7.46 -10.06 -1.39
CA GLU A 23 6.47 -11.15 -1.32
C GLU A 23 5.23 -10.86 -2.17
N LEU A 24 4.75 -9.61 -2.15
CA LEU A 24 3.64 -9.19 -3.02
C LEU A 24 4.05 -9.24 -4.49
N ALA A 25 5.21 -8.69 -4.85
CA ALA A 25 5.68 -8.71 -6.23
C ALA A 25 5.87 -10.14 -6.75
N GLU A 26 6.33 -11.06 -5.92
CA GLU A 26 6.43 -12.49 -6.28
C GLU A 26 5.04 -13.10 -6.52
N PHE A 27 4.09 -12.82 -5.63
CA PHE A 27 2.70 -13.26 -5.79
C PHE A 27 2.07 -12.73 -7.09
N GLU A 28 2.39 -11.49 -7.47
CA GLU A 28 1.90 -10.85 -8.70
C GLU A 28 2.73 -11.22 -9.95
N LYS A 29 3.81 -12.00 -9.80
CA LYS A 29 4.79 -12.35 -10.86
C LYS A 29 5.49 -11.14 -11.49
N LEU A 30 5.83 -10.15 -10.66
CA LEU A 30 6.46 -8.87 -11.03
C LEU A 30 7.76 -8.61 -10.24
N SER A 31 8.40 -9.66 -9.71
CA SER A 31 9.60 -9.51 -8.84
C SER A 31 10.74 -8.73 -9.50
N ASP A 32 10.90 -8.85 -10.82
CA ASP A 32 11.90 -8.14 -11.62
C ASP A 32 11.67 -6.62 -11.68
N GLN A 33 10.46 -6.16 -11.33
CA GLN A 33 10.12 -4.74 -11.29
C GLN A 33 10.46 -4.08 -9.94
N VAL A 34 10.79 -4.85 -8.90
CA VAL A 34 11.13 -4.30 -7.58
C VAL A 34 12.56 -3.75 -7.61
N LYS A 35 12.66 -2.43 -7.77
CA LYS A 35 13.94 -1.70 -7.80
C LYS A 35 14.32 -1.05 -6.47
N ILE A 36 13.36 -0.89 -5.57
CA ILE A 36 13.55 -0.21 -4.28
C ILE A 36 14.32 -1.09 -3.29
N GLY A 37 15.28 -0.48 -2.58
CA GLY A 37 16.03 -1.08 -1.47
C GLY A 37 15.53 -0.62 -0.10
N GLU A 38 16.13 -1.19 0.96
CA GLU A 38 15.77 -0.83 2.34
C GLU A 38 16.25 0.59 2.70
N GLU A 39 17.45 0.97 2.25
CA GLU A 39 17.97 2.32 2.44
C GLU A 39 17.14 3.37 1.72
N ASP A 40 16.60 3.06 0.54
CA ASP A 40 15.69 3.95 -0.18
C ASP A 40 14.41 4.17 0.62
N LEU A 41 13.80 3.09 1.16
CA LEU A 41 12.63 3.19 2.04
C LEU A 41 12.91 4.06 3.27
N ARG A 42 14.08 3.89 3.88
CA ARG A 42 14.50 4.67 5.06
C ARG A 42 14.63 6.15 4.72
N ALA A 43 15.39 6.48 3.67
CA ALA A 43 15.62 7.85 3.24
C ALA A 43 14.33 8.55 2.81
N ASP A 44 13.49 7.88 2.03
CA ASP A 44 12.29 8.48 1.45
C ASP A 44 11.13 8.57 2.44
N GLY A 45 11.07 7.71 3.45
CA GLY A 45 9.94 7.60 4.38
C GLY A 45 10.14 8.26 5.74
N PHE A 46 11.40 8.48 6.14
CA PHE A 46 11.73 8.89 7.51
C PHE A 46 12.69 10.09 7.60
N GLY A 47 12.98 10.76 6.48
CA GLY A 47 13.69 12.04 6.46
C GLY A 47 12.84 13.22 6.94
N GLU A 48 13.40 14.44 6.88
CA GLU A 48 12.72 15.67 7.33
C GLU A 48 11.41 15.96 6.58
N ASN A 49 11.35 15.60 5.29
CA ASN A 49 10.18 15.77 4.44
C ASN A 49 9.89 14.47 3.65
N PRO A 50 9.17 13.51 4.25
CA PRO A 50 9.02 12.17 3.69
C PRO A 50 8.11 12.17 2.44
N PHE A 51 8.48 11.37 1.44
CA PHE A 51 7.69 11.16 0.22
C PHE A 51 6.48 10.26 0.43
N TYR A 52 6.53 9.40 1.44
CA TYR A 52 5.44 8.49 1.77
C TYR A 52 5.25 8.36 3.29
N HIS A 53 4.05 7.94 3.68
CA HIS A 53 3.77 7.47 5.04
C HIS A 53 3.28 6.03 4.95
N CYS A 54 3.64 5.20 5.93
CA CYS A 54 3.30 3.80 5.94
C CYS A 54 2.60 3.42 7.25
N LEU A 55 1.54 2.62 7.14
CA LEU A 55 0.89 1.96 8.26
C LEU A 55 1.24 0.47 8.22
N VAL A 56 1.56 -0.10 9.37
CA VAL A 56 1.85 -1.53 9.52
C VAL A 56 0.83 -2.19 10.44
N ALA A 57 0.49 -3.44 10.12
CA ALA A 57 -0.28 -4.31 10.98
C ALA A 57 0.68 -5.15 11.83
N GLU A 58 0.87 -4.74 13.08
CA GLU A 58 1.76 -5.42 14.01
C GLU A 58 1.01 -6.52 14.77
N SER A 59 1.60 -7.72 14.81
CA SER A 59 1.09 -8.85 15.59
C SER A 59 1.76 -8.85 16.97
N LEU A 60 0.96 -8.63 18.02
CA LEU A 60 1.44 -8.51 19.39
C LEU A 60 0.92 -9.67 20.26
N PRO A 61 1.69 -10.15 21.26
CA PRO A 61 1.19 -11.11 22.23
C PRO A 61 0.02 -10.52 23.01
N GLY A 62 -1.11 -11.24 23.13
CA GLY A 62 -2.25 -10.80 23.92
C GLY A 62 -3.53 -11.58 23.63
N PRO A 63 -4.63 -11.33 24.36
CA PRO A 63 -5.87 -12.06 24.19
C PRO A 63 -6.62 -11.59 22.92
N GLY A 64 -6.20 -12.07 21.75
CA GLY A 64 -6.85 -11.84 20.47
C GLY A 64 -7.08 -13.11 19.64
N GLU A 65 -7.95 -12.97 18.64
CA GLU A 65 -8.35 -14.03 17.71
C GLU A 65 -7.28 -14.42 16.68
N SER A 66 -7.50 -15.58 16.05
CA SER A 66 -6.72 -16.21 14.99
C SER A 66 -6.22 -15.26 13.89
N GLN A 67 -5.00 -15.50 13.40
CA GLN A 67 -4.38 -14.76 12.29
C GLN A 67 -5.26 -14.70 11.02
N GLY A 68 -5.31 -13.52 10.39
CA GLY A 68 -5.69 -13.37 8.97
C GLY A 68 -7.09 -12.84 8.67
N GLN A 69 -8.00 -12.74 9.64
CA GLN A 69 -9.32 -12.15 9.40
C GLN A 69 -9.34 -10.64 9.67
N GLY A 70 -9.78 -9.86 8.68
CA GLY A 70 -10.08 -8.44 8.81
C GLY A 70 -8.88 -7.47 8.86
N ILE A 71 -7.63 -7.94 8.74
CA ILE A 71 -6.45 -7.05 8.74
C ILE A 71 -6.54 -6.03 7.61
N GLY A 72 -6.85 -6.46 6.38
CA GLY A 72 -7.04 -5.56 5.24
C GLY A 72 -8.10 -4.49 5.51
N SER A 73 -9.26 -4.88 6.04
CA SER A 73 -10.31 -3.93 6.43
C SER A 73 -9.86 -2.94 7.50
N LYS A 74 -9.09 -3.38 8.50
CA LYS A 74 -8.53 -2.51 9.54
C LYS A 74 -7.53 -1.50 8.96
N ILE A 75 -6.66 -1.93 8.03
CA ILE A 75 -5.73 -1.04 7.33
C ILE A 75 -6.50 0.02 6.53
N ILE A 76 -7.47 -0.38 5.71
CA ILE A 76 -8.25 0.57 4.89
C ILE A 76 -8.99 1.59 5.76
N LYS A 77 -9.60 1.15 6.87
CA LYS A 77 -10.23 2.06 7.82
C LYS A 77 -9.23 3.05 8.41
N LYS A 78 -8.03 2.60 8.79
CA LYS A 78 -7.00 3.50 9.34
C LYS A 78 -6.50 4.50 8.31
N VAL A 79 -6.34 4.11 7.05
CA VAL A 79 -6.01 5.03 5.95
C VAL A 79 -7.11 6.08 5.77
N ALA A 80 -8.38 5.67 5.81
CA ALA A 80 -9.51 6.59 5.72
C ALA A 80 -9.55 7.59 6.89
N GLU A 81 -9.29 7.14 8.12
CA GLU A 81 -9.13 8.02 9.29
C GLU A 81 -8.05 9.08 9.05
N VAL A 82 -6.83 8.65 8.65
CA VAL A 82 -5.72 9.59 8.36
C VAL A 82 -6.08 10.58 7.26
N ALA A 83 -6.79 10.14 6.22
CA ALA A 83 -7.23 11.00 5.14
C ALA A 83 -8.18 12.09 5.65
N VAL A 84 -9.19 11.72 6.44
CA VAL A 84 -10.16 12.66 7.03
C VAL A 84 -9.46 13.64 7.98
N ASP A 85 -8.56 13.16 8.85
CA ASP A 85 -7.82 14.00 9.79
C ASP A 85 -6.93 15.04 9.08
N LYS A 86 -6.44 14.72 7.88
CA LYS A 86 -5.67 15.63 7.01
C LYS A 86 -6.54 16.53 6.11
N GLY A 87 -7.87 16.44 6.21
CA GLY A 87 -8.79 17.22 5.38
C GLY A 87 -8.91 16.71 3.94
N CYS A 88 -8.47 15.48 3.65
CA CYS A 88 -8.67 14.84 2.35
C CYS A 88 -10.11 14.35 2.22
N SER A 89 -10.69 14.54 1.04
CA SER A 89 -12.06 14.07 0.71
C SER A 89 -12.10 12.76 -0.06
N GLN A 90 -10.95 12.27 -0.53
CA GLN A 90 -10.84 11.09 -1.39
C GLN A 90 -9.54 10.34 -1.12
N PHE A 91 -9.59 9.01 -1.17
CA PHE A 91 -8.42 8.16 -1.32
C PHE A 91 -8.62 7.28 -2.55
N ARG A 92 -7.54 7.03 -3.30
CA ARG A 92 -7.56 6.22 -4.53
C ARG A 92 -6.52 5.12 -4.44
N LEU A 93 -6.82 4.00 -5.09
CA LEU A 93 -5.93 2.85 -5.24
C LEU A 93 -6.20 2.16 -6.58
N SER A 94 -5.27 1.32 -7.01
CA SER A 94 -5.43 0.45 -8.18
C SER A 94 -5.53 -0.99 -7.73
N VAL A 95 -6.33 -1.80 -8.43
CA VAL A 95 -6.49 -3.23 -8.18
C VAL A 95 -6.24 -3.97 -9.49
N LEU A 96 -5.50 -5.07 -9.43
CA LEU A 96 -5.31 -5.96 -10.59
C LEU A 96 -6.63 -6.67 -10.93
N ASP A 97 -6.88 -6.85 -12.23
CA ASP A 97 -8.14 -7.39 -12.78
C ASP A 97 -8.54 -8.77 -12.22
N TRP A 98 -7.57 -9.60 -11.86
CA TRP A 98 -7.79 -10.93 -11.32
C TRP A 98 -8.12 -10.92 -9.82
N ASN A 99 -7.85 -9.84 -9.10
CA ASN A 99 -8.00 -9.76 -7.64
C ASN A 99 -9.44 -9.43 -7.22
N LYS A 100 -10.38 -10.28 -7.63
CA LYS A 100 -11.82 -10.17 -7.32
C LYS A 100 -12.07 -10.04 -5.82
N ARG A 101 -11.31 -10.75 -5.00
CA ARG A 101 -11.45 -10.69 -3.54
C ARG A 101 -11.17 -9.29 -2.98
N ALA A 102 -10.14 -8.60 -3.48
CA ALA A 102 -9.86 -7.23 -3.06
C ALA A 102 -10.92 -6.25 -3.61
N MET A 103 -11.33 -6.42 -4.87
CA MET A 103 -12.40 -5.60 -5.46
C MET A 103 -13.71 -5.72 -4.67
N ASP A 104 -14.15 -6.93 -4.35
CA ASP A 104 -15.37 -7.16 -3.57
C ASP A 104 -15.26 -6.56 -2.17
N LEU A 105 -14.09 -6.68 -1.52
CA LEU A 105 -13.84 -6.05 -0.23
C LEU A 105 -13.97 -4.52 -0.31
N TYR A 106 -13.35 -3.88 -1.30
CA TYR A 106 -13.40 -2.41 -1.43
C TYR A 106 -14.81 -1.92 -1.82
N LYS A 107 -15.49 -2.63 -2.73
CA LYS A 107 -16.89 -2.35 -3.09
C LYS A 107 -17.82 -2.45 -1.87
N ALA A 108 -17.63 -3.46 -1.02
CA ALA A 108 -18.38 -3.60 0.24
C ALA A 108 -18.09 -2.48 1.26
N LEU A 109 -16.94 -1.81 1.16
CA LEU A 109 -16.59 -0.63 1.97
C LEU A 109 -17.04 0.69 1.34
N GLY A 110 -17.70 0.66 0.17
CA GLY A 110 -18.22 1.84 -0.53
C GLY A 110 -17.33 2.40 -1.64
N ALA A 111 -16.23 1.72 -2.01
CA ALA A 111 -15.42 2.11 -3.15
C ALA A 111 -16.14 1.83 -4.48
N GLN A 112 -15.83 2.62 -5.50
CA GLN A 112 -16.29 2.42 -6.87
C GLN A 112 -15.11 2.06 -7.77
N ASP A 113 -15.34 1.16 -8.72
CA ASP A 113 -14.36 0.86 -9.76
C ASP A 113 -14.47 1.93 -10.86
N LEU A 114 -13.47 2.82 -10.92
CA LEU A 114 -13.43 3.92 -11.88
C LEU A 114 -13.16 3.46 -13.31
N THR A 115 -12.54 2.30 -13.50
CA THR A 115 -12.31 1.72 -14.83
C THR A 115 -13.65 1.24 -15.40
N GLU A 116 -14.43 0.51 -14.59
CA GLU A 116 -15.75 0.01 -14.95
C GLU A 116 -16.79 1.13 -15.09
N ALA A 117 -16.80 2.10 -14.16
CA ALA A 117 -17.84 3.13 -14.10
C ALA A 117 -17.61 4.30 -15.06
N GLU A 118 -16.35 4.71 -15.28
CA GLU A 118 -16.01 5.94 -16.00
C GLU A 118 -15.08 5.72 -17.20
N GLY A 119 -14.50 4.52 -17.36
CA GLY A 119 -13.60 4.21 -18.47
C GLY A 119 -12.20 4.80 -18.32
N TRP A 120 -11.73 5.08 -17.09
CA TRP A 120 -10.36 5.53 -16.86
C TRP A 120 -9.33 4.44 -17.16
N HIS A 121 -8.22 4.83 -17.79
CA HIS A 121 -7.07 3.95 -18.03
C HIS A 121 -5.83 4.47 -17.30
N SER A 122 -5.03 3.57 -16.74
CA SER A 122 -3.75 3.90 -16.07
C SER A 122 -2.59 3.89 -17.08
N PHE A 123 -1.95 5.04 -17.28
CA PHE A 123 -0.75 5.18 -18.12
C PHE A 123 0.49 5.42 -17.25
N ARG A 124 1.65 4.88 -17.67
CA ARG A 124 2.94 5.05 -16.98
C ARG A 124 4.03 5.45 -17.97
N PHE A 125 4.87 6.41 -17.59
CA PHE A 125 6.12 6.73 -18.30
C PHE A 125 7.29 6.10 -17.55
N GLU A 126 7.92 5.10 -18.14
CA GLU A 126 9.11 4.45 -17.57
C GLU A 126 10.35 5.36 -17.64
N GLY A 127 11.35 5.06 -16.81
CA GLY A 127 12.53 5.92 -16.61
C GLY A 127 13.28 6.31 -17.89
N GLU A 128 13.44 5.39 -18.84
CA GLU A 128 14.07 5.69 -20.14
C GLU A 128 13.24 6.66 -20.98
N VAL A 129 11.92 6.49 -20.99
CA VAL A 129 10.99 7.38 -21.71
C VAL A 129 11.02 8.77 -21.09
N MET A 130 11.01 8.86 -19.75
CA MET A 130 11.13 10.15 -19.05
C MET A 130 12.45 10.86 -19.33
N ARG A 131 13.59 10.14 -19.33
CA ARG A 131 14.91 10.72 -19.68
C ARG A 131 14.90 11.30 -21.08
N LYS A 132 14.42 10.52 -22.06
CA LYS A 132 14.28 10.96 -23.45
C LYS A 132 13.39 12.21 -23.57
N LEU A 133 12.24 12.25 -22.90
CA LEU A 133 11.33 13.40 -22.91
C LEU A 133 11.96 14.65 -22.28
N ALA A 134 12.79 14.47 -21.26
CA ALA A 134 13.53 15.56 -20.62
C ALA A 134 14.78 16.00 -21.38
N GLY A 135 15.11 15.36 -22.52
CA GLY A 135 16.34 15.63 -23.29
C GLY A 135 17.62 15.19 -22.57
N LYS A 136 17.53 14.16 -21.72
CA LYS A 136 18.64 13.59 -20.93
C LYS A 136 19.02 12.19 -21.38
#